data_AF-A0A842YHQ4-F1
#
_entry.id   AF-A0A842YHQ4-F1
#
_cell.length_a   1.000
_cell.length_b   1.000
_cell.length_c   1.000
_cell.angle_alpha   90.00
_cell.angle_beta   90.00
_cell.angle_gamma   90.00
#
_symmetry.space_group_name_H-M   'P 1'
#
loop_
_entity.id
_entity.type
_entity.pdbx_description
1 polymer ?
#
loop_
_entity_poly.entity_id
_entity_poly.type
_entity_poly.pdbx_seq_one_letter_code
_entity_poly.pdbx_strand_id
1 'polypeptide(L)' 'MILGVSGSPRPKATEYVCRNALAQLEELGYETTYWSVMGKRLNFCTHCDYCR' A
#
# COMPACT_ATOMS: atom_id res chain seq x y z
N MET A 1 -8.02 5.27 -10.38
CA MET A 1 -7.70 4.60 -9.11
C MET A 1 -6.20 4.34 -8.98
N ILE A 2 -5.54 4.93 -7.98
CA ILE A 2 -4.13 4.71 -7.60
C ILE A 2 -4.09 4.01 -6.25
N LEU A 3 -3.42 2.87 -6.15
CA LEU A 3 -3.24 2.12 -4.90
C LEU A 3 -1.84 2.39 -4.32
N GLY A 4 -1.76 3.07 -3.18
CA GLY A 4 -0.51 3.21 -2.44
C GLY A 4 -0.34 2.07 -1.44
N VAL A 5 0.74 1.30 -1.59
CA VAL A 5 1.06 0.16 -0.72
C VAL A 5 2.26 0.50 0.16
N SER A 6 2.13 0.30 1.47
CA SER A 6 3.23 0.48 2.44
C SER A 6 3.46 -0.80 3.24
N GLY A 7 4.72 -1.24 3.24
CA GLY A 7 5.22 -2.31 4.10
C GLY A 7 5.81 -1.81 5.43
N SER A 8 5.74 -0.51 5.71
CA SER A 8 6.38 0.05 6.91
C SER A 8 5.68 -0.45 8.17
N PRO A 9 6.39 -1.04 9.15
CA PRO A 9 5.81 -1.44 10.41
C PRO A 9 5.62 -0.24 11.37
N ARG A 10 6.02 0.97 10.96
CA ARG A 10 5.99 2.19 11.79
C ARG A 10 5.20 3.30 11.07
N PRO A 11 4.19 3.90 11.72
CA PRO A 11 3.37 4.95 11.10
C PRO A 11 4.14 6.21 10.67
N LYS A 12 5.24 6.53 11.35
CA LYS A 12 5.99 7.79 11.16
C LYS A 12 7.10 7.72 10.11
N ALA A 13 7.21 6.63 9.37
CA ALA A 13 8.27 6.42 8.38
C ALA A 13 7.71 6.46 6.95
N THR A 14 7.96 5.41 6.15
CA THR A 14 7.53 5.32 4.74
C THR A 14 6.01 5.46 4.57
N GLU A 15 5.22 5.01 5.55
CA GLU A 15 3.76 5.20 5.56
C GLU A 15 3.39 6.68 5.48
N TYR A 16 4.03 7.54 6.27
CA TYR A 16 3.75 8.98 6.29
C TYR A 16 3.96 9.60 4.91
N VAL A 17 5.09 9.30 4.26
CA VAL A 17 5.41 9.86 2.93
C VAL A 17 4.45 9.33 1.87
N CYS A 18 4.13 8.02 1.91
CA CYS A 18 3.19 7.40 0.99
C CYS A 18 1.80 8.04 1.07
N ARG A 19 1.28 8.27 2.28
CA ARG A 19 -0.03 8.92 2.47
C ARG A 19 -0.03 10.38 1.99
N ASN A 20 1.05 11.12 2.20
CA ASN A 20 1.16 12.50 1.68
C ASN A 20 1.19 12.53 0.14
N ALA A 21 1.89 11.59 -0.50
CA ALA A 21 1.91 11.48 -1.96
C ALA A 21 0.52 11.16 -2.53
N LEU A 22 -0.23 10.26 -1.88
CA LEU A 22 -1.61 9.97 -2.27
C LEU A 22 -2.52 11.19 -2.09
N ALA A 23 -2.39 11.95 -0.99
CA ALA A 23 -3.17 13.16 -0.78
C ALA A 23 -2.93 14.21 -1.88
N GLN A 24 -1.68 14.39 -2.32
CA GLN A 24 -1.37 15.28 -3.46
C GLN A 24 -1.99 14.79 -4.77
N LEU A 25 -2.09 13.47 -4.97
CA LEU A 25 -2.75 12.90 -6.14
C LEU A 25 -4.27 13.07 -6.08
N GLU A 26 -4.88 13.00 -4.89
CA GLU A 26 -6.31 13.30 -4.69
C GLU A 26 -6.62 14.76 -5.03
N GLU A 27 -5.75 15.70 -4.65
CA GLU A 27 -5.88 17.13 -5.01
C GLU A 27 -5.83 17.36 -6.53
N LEU A 28 -5.11 16.50 -7.27
CA LEU A 28 -5.06 16.53 -8.73
C LEU A 28 -6.27 15.84 -9.40
N GLY A 29 -7.25 15.37 -8.62
CA GLY A 29 -8.46 14.73 -9.10
C GLY A 29 -8.34 13.23 -9.34
N TYR A 30 -7.24 12.58 -8.90
CA TYR A 30 -7.12 11.13 -8.99
C TYR A 30 -7.83 10.47 -7.81
N GLU A 31 -8.62 9.44 -8.09
CA GLU A 31 -9.09 8.53 -7.06
C GLU A 31 -7.91 7.73 -6.50
N THR A 32 -7.68 7.79 -5.18
CA THR A 32 -6.61 7.04 -4.53
C THR A 32 -7.11 6.13 -3.41
N THR A 33 -6.32 5.13 -3.06
CA THR A 33 -6.59 4.23 -1.94
C THR A 33 -5.27 3.86 -1.28
N TYR A 34 -5.23 3.91 0.04
CA TYR A 34 -4.08 3.47 0.82
C TYR A 34 -4.28 2.06 1.37
N TRP A 35 -3.26 1.21 1.23
CA TRP A 35 -3.25 -0.14 1.78
C TRP A 35 -1.93 -0.44 2.51
N SER A 36 -2.03 -0.69 3.82
CA SER A 36 -0.90 -1.06 4.65
C SER A 36 -0.81 -2.58 4.82
N VAL A 37 0.40 -3.10 4.70
CA VAL A 37 0.74 -4.51 5.01
C VAL A 37 0.90 -4.72 6.52
N MET A 38 1.03 -3.64 7.31
CA MET A 38 1.27 -3.72 8.75
C MET A 38 0.24 -4.62 9.45
N GLY A 39 0.73 -5.58 10.23
CA GLY A 39 -0.11 -6.54 10.97
C GLY A 39 -0.77 -7.62 10.10
N LYS A 40 -0.59 -7.61 8.78
CA LYS A 40 -1.08 -8.66 7.89
C LYS A 40 -0.06 -9.81 7.81
N ARG A 41 -0.58 -11.04 7.79
CA ARG A 41 0.24 -12.22 7.51
C ARG A 41 0.42 -12.34 6.00
N LEU A 42 1.66 -12.16 5.54
CA LEU A 42 2.07 -12.50 4.19
C LEU A 42 2.78 -13.86 4.21
N ASN A 43 2.20 -14.85 3.54
CA ASN A 43 2.86 -16.13 3.34
C ASN A 43 3.80 -16.04 2.14
N PHE A 44 4.82 -16.89 2.11
CA PHE A 44 5.66 -17.05 0.92
C PHE A 44 4.87 -17.76 -0.19
N CYS A 45 5.24 -17.50 -1.44
CA CYS A 45 4.72 -18.25 -2.58
C CYS A 45 5.11 -19.73 -2.44
N THR A 46 4.15 -20.64 -2.62
CA THR A 46 4.37 -22.09 -2.51
C THR A 46 4.52 -22.78 -3.88
N HIS A 47 4.64 -22.02 -4.96
CA HIS A 47 4.71 -22.55 -6.34
C HIS A 47 3.56 -23.52 -6.67
N CYS A 48 2.35 -23.21 -6.20
CA CYS A 48 1.17 -24.07 -6.36
C CYS A 48 0.39 -23.87 -7.67
N ASP A 49 0.78 -22.89 -8.50
CA ASP A 49 0.13 -22.52 -9.77
C ASP A 49 -1.39 -22.27 -9.69
N TYR A 50 -1.93 -22.01 -8.50
CA TYR A 50 -3.37 -21.82 -8.27
C TYR A 50 -3.89 -20.46 -8.75
N CYS A 51 -3.09 -19.39 -8.60
CA CYS A 51 -3.52 -18.01 -8.84
C CYS A 51 -3.49 -17.59 -10.33
N ARG A 52 -3.89 -18.49 -11.25
CA ARG A 52 -4.03 -18.13 -12.68
C ARG A 52 -5.06 -17.02 -12.90
#